data_AF-U3TY59-F1
#
_entry.id   AF-U3TY59-F1
#
_cell.length_a   1.000
_cell.length_b   1.000
_cell.length_c   1.000
_cell.angle_alpha   90.00
_cell.angle_beta   90.00
_cell.angle_gamma   90.00
#
_symmetry.space_group_name_H-M   'P 1'
#
loop_
_entity.id
_entity.type
_entity.pdbx_description
1 polymer ?
#
loop_
_entity_poly.entity_id
_entity_poly.type
_entity_poly.pdbx_seq_one_letter_code
_entity_poly.pdbx_strand_id
1 'polypeptide(L)'
;MTDELPCLIKQGVRHLLNPRHLVSLLPLLPCLVLTALLLTDCDRKRSPTPPPPRPVKFITVGLPAPAGQQTLTGEIRAHDETSLSFRLEGRILTRSADVGSRFRQGETLAVLDSPSALNQLASAQAELNSSRAAEKVAALNLHRMRLLMPSGAIARA
;
A
#
# COMPACT_ATOMS: atom_id res chain seq x y z
N MET A 1 29.20 -37.23 80.41
CA MET A 1 30.23 -38.29 80.28
C MET A 1 31.45 -37.68 79.62
N THR A 2 32.11 -36.75 80.31
CA THR A 2 33.35 -36.08 79.88
C THR A 2 34.09 -35.59 81.12
N ASP A 3 34.50 -36.53 81.97
CA ASP A 3 35.38 -36.30 83.12
C ASP A 3 36.32 -37.50 83.11
N GLU A 4 37.63 -37.29 82.90
CA GLU A 4 38.75 -38.21 83.22
C GLU A 4 40.03 -37.83 82.43
N LEU A 5 39.91 -37.18 81.26
CA LEU A 5 41.08 -36.71 80.50
C LEU A 5 41.87 -35.52 81.11
N PRO A 6 41.30 -34.61 81.94
CA PRO A 6 42.09 -33.49 82.48
C PRO A 6 43.05 -33.88 83.61
N CYS A 7 43.07 -35.14 84.06
CA CYS A 7 43.90 -35.57 85.20
C CYS A 7 45.31 -36.04 84.78
N LEU A 8 45.45 -36.73 83.64
CA LEU A 8 46.75 -37.19 83.14
C LEU A 8 47.64 -36.04 82.63
N ILE A 9 47.03 -34.98 82.08
CA ILE A 9 47.75 -33.82 81.56
C ILE A 9 48.35 -32.98 82.70
N LYS A 10 47.65 -32.87 83.84
CA LYS A 10 48.13 -32.11 85.01
C LYS A 10 49.38 -32.72 85.68
N GLN A 11 49.60 -34.03 85.54
CA GLN A 11 50.72 -34.73 86.18
C GLN A 11 52.03 -34.58 85.39
N GLY A 12 51.97 -34.44 84.05
CA GLY A 12 53.13 -34.16 83.19
C GLY A 12 53.60 -32.69 83.23
N VAL A 13 52.66 -31.75 83.35
CA VAL A 13 52.96 -30.30 83.34
C VAL A 13 53.69 -29.85 84.62
N ARG A 14 53.45 -30.49 85.78
CA ARG A 14 54.15 -30.17 87.04
C ARG A 14 55.61 -30.63 87.06
N HIS A 15 55.99 -31.63 86.26
CA HIS A 15 57.36 -32.14 86.23
C HIS A 15 58.30 -31.34 85.29
N LEU A 16 57.72 -30.56 84.37
CA LEU A 16 58.43 -29.66 83.44
C LEU A 16 58.63 -28.24 84.01
N LEU A 17 57.96 -27.87 85.11
CA LEU A 17 58.04 -26.56 85.76
C LEU A 17 59.05 -26.51 86.93
N ASN A 18 60.20 -27.18 86.78
CA ASN A 18 61.30 -27.09 87.73
C ASN A 18 62.14 -25.83 87.41
N PRO A 19 62.37 -24.89 88.34
CA PRO A 19 62.95 -23.55 88.06
C PRO A 19 64.40 -23.56 87.54
N ARG A 20 65.04 -24.73 87.39
CA ARG A 20 66.35 -24.90 86.75
C ARG A 20 66.29 -25.10 85.22
N HIS A 21 65.18 -25.60 84.67
CA HIS A 21 65.03 -25.79 83.20
C HIS A 21 64.45 -24.57 82.47
N LEU A 22 63.84 -23.64 83.21
CA LEU A 22 63.27 -22.40 82.66
C LEU A 22 64.34 -21.44 82.10
N VAL A 23 65.56 -21.49 82.64
CA VAL A 23 66.69 -20.65 82.20
C VAL A 23 67.42 -21.23 80.98
N SER A 24 67.33 -22.55 80.76
CA SER A 24 68.05 -23.24 79.68
C SER A 24 67.31 -23.28 78.33
N LEU A 25 65.98 -23.09 78.31
CA LEU A 25 65.14 -23.24 77.11
C LEU A 25 64.72 -21.91 76.46
N LEU A 26 65.11 -20.78 77.06
CA LEU A 26 64.88 -19.43 76.54
C LEU A 26 65.45 -19.18 75.11
N PRO A 27 66.59 -19.76 74.67
CA PRO A 27 67.12 -19.49 73.33
C PRO A 27 66.46 -20.34 72.21
N LEU A 28 65.61 -21.32 72.53
CA LEU A 28 65.00 -22.24 71.53
C LEU A 28 63.58 -21.84 71.08
N LEU A 29 62.95 -20.89 71.80
CA LEU A 29 61.61 -20.35 71.50
C LEU A 29 61.46 -19.70 70.10
N PRO A 30 62.42 -18.90 69.57
CA PRO A 30 62.22 -18.24 68.28
C PRO A 30 62.23 -19.22 67.09
N CYS A 31 62.91 -20.37 67.21
CA CYS A 31 63.00 -21.36 66.14
C CYS A 31 61.69 -22.18 65.99
N LEU A 32 60.97 -22.38 67.10
CA LEU A 32 59.70 -23.12 67.12
C LEU A 32 58.54 -22.29 66.55
N VAL A 33 58.56 -20.98 66.74
CA VAL A 33 57.55 -20.07 66.16
C VAL A 33 57.71 -19.98 64.63
N LEU A 34 58.95 -19.95 64.13
CA LEU A 34 59.22 -19.87 62.70
C LEU A 34 58.78 -21.14 61.95
N THR A 35 58.98 -22.31 62.57
CA THR A 35 58.51 -23.58 61.99
C THR A 35 56.99 -23.67 61.97
N ALA A 36 56.29 -23.21 63.02
CA ALA A 36 54.82 -23.20 63.04
C ALA A 36 54.21 -22.31 61.94
N LEU A 37 54.84 -21.18 61.60
CA LEU A 37 54.37 -20.30 60.51
C LEU A 37 54.52 -20.93 59.12
N LEU A 38 55.48 -21.84 58.93
CA LEU A 38 55.72 -22.48 57.63
C LEU A 38 54.75 -23.65 57.34
N LEU A 39 53.94 -24.07 58.32
CA LEU A 39 52.98 -25.17 58.14
C LEU A 39 51.54 -24.71 57.84
N THR A 40 51.26 -23.40 57.70
CA THR A 40 49.91 -22.88 57.44
C THR A 40 49.56 -22.74 55.96
N ASP A 41 49.88 -23.73 55.12
CA ASP A 41 49.23 -23.86 53.81
C ASP A 41 48.89 -25.33 53.52
N CYS A 42 47.74 -25.76 54.03
CA CYS A 42 47.17 -27.07 53.73
C CYS A 42 45.73 -26.92 53.24
N ASP A 43 45.61 -27.10 51.92
CA ASP A 43 44.52 -27.72 51.16
C ASP A 43 43.08 -27.39 51.57
N ARG A 44 42.43 -26.56 50.74
CA ARG A 44 40.98 -26.36 50.80
C ARG A 44 40.34 -26.58 49.42
N LYS A 45 40.08 -27.84 49.10
CA LYS A 45 39.23 -28.23 47.94
C LYS A 45 37.83 -27.63 48.08
N ARG A 46 37.38 -26.91 47.04
CA ARG A 46 36.08 -26.24 46.96
C ARG A 46 35.27 -26.81 45.79
N SER A 47 34.05 -27.28 46.07
CA SER A 47 33.12 -27.84 45.08
C SER A 47 32.56 -26.75 44.15
N PRO A 48 32.32 -27.01 42.84
CA PRO A 48 32.02 -25.96 41.88
C PRO A 48 30.53 -25.60 41.82
N THR A 49 30.24 -24.30 41.90
CA THR A 49 28.93 -23.67 41.72
C THR A 49 28.47 -23.73 40.26
N PRO A 50 27.17 -23.91 39.94
CA PRO A 50 26.68 -23.95 38.56
C PRO A 50 26.97 -22.65 37.80
N PRO A 51 27.27 -22.74 36.49
CA PRO A 51 27.68 -21.58 35.70
C PRO A 51 26.49 -20.63 35.46
N PRO A 52 26.74 -19.30 35.47
CA PRO A 52 25.69 -18.31 35.24
C PRO A 52 25.15 -18.39 33.80
N PRO A 53 23.87 -18.03 33.58
CA PRO A 53 23.26 -18.05 32.25
C PRO A 53 24.00 -17.11 31.30
N ARG A 54 24.26 -17.60 30.08
CA ARG A 54 25.03 -16.88 29.07
C ARG A 54 24.15 -15.83 28.38
N PRO A 55 24.55 -14.56 28.34
CA PRO A 55 23.80 -13.54 27.63
C PRO A 55 23.83 -13.80 26.13
N VAL A 56 22.68 -13.64 25.48
CA VAL A 56 22.55 -13.67 24.02
C VAL A 56 22.15 -12.30 23.52
N LYS A 57 22.73 -11.89 22.40
CA LYS A 57 22.39 -10.64 21.75
C LYS A 57 21.16 -10.86 20.87
N PHE A 58 20.09 -10.14 21.16
CA PHE A 58 18.89 -10.10 20.34
C PHE A 58 18.55 -8.66 19.97
N ILE A 59 17.75 -8.51 18.91
CA ILE A 59 17.12 -7.25 18.55
C ILE A 59 15.62 -7.50 18.38
N THR A 60 14.80 -6.55 18.79
CA THR A 60 13.36 -6.60 18.56
C THR A 60 13.07 -5.78 17.30
N VAL A 61 12.47 -6.40 16.28
CA VAL A 61 12.11 -5.71 15.03
C VAL A 61 10.77 -5.01 15.24
N GLY A 62 10.75 -3.69 15.06
CA GLY A 62 9.52 -2.87 15.09
C GLY A 62 8.74 -2.93 13.77
N LEU A 63 7.51 -2.44 13.76
CA LEU A 63 6.73 -2.33 12.53
C LEU A 63 7.42 -1.35 11.55
N PRO A 64 7.43 -1.65 10.24
CA PRO A 64 7.97 -0.73 9.25
C PRO A 64 7.17 0.58 9.25
N ALA A 65 7.88 1.70 9.08
CA ALA A 65 7.24 3.00 8.91
C ALA A 65 6.31 2.97 7.67
N PRO A 66 5.18 3.70 7.71
CA PRO A 66 4.31 3.81 6.54
C PRO A 66 5.12 4.32 5.34
N ALA A 67 4.90 3.70 4.19
CA ALA A 67 5.56 4.09 2.95
C ALA A 67 5.40 5.61 2.73
N GLY A 68 6.51 6.28 2.42
CA GLY A 68 6.53 7.72 2.20
C GLY A 68 5.57 8.13 1.08
N GLN A 69 5.07 9.36 1.17
CA GLN A 69 4.17 9.92 0.17
C GLN A 69 4.86 9.94 -1.20
N GLN A 70 4.30 9.20 -2.18
CA GLN A 70 4.85 9.12 -3.53
C GLN A 70 4.26 10.25 -4.38
N THR A 71 5.13 11.11 -4.91
CA THR A 71 4.73 12.17 -5.85
C THR A 71 4.95 11.67 -7.27
N LEU A 72 3.88 11.62 -8.04
CA LEU A 72 3.88 11.21 -9.44
C LEU A 72 3.46 12.41 -10.29
N THR A 73 4.15 12.61 -11.40
CA THR A 73 3.77 13.64 -12.37
C THR A 73 2.74 13.06 -13.33
N GLY A 74 1.68 13.82 -13.60
CA GLY A 74 0.66 13.48 -14.58
C GLY A 74 -0.06 14.73 -15.05
N GLU A 75 -0.81 14.59 -16.13
CA GLU A 75 -1.67 15.64 -16.66
C GLU A 75 -3.13 15.33 -16.37
N ILE A 76 -3.91 16.38 -16.06
CA ILE A 76 -5.35 16.26 -15.93
C ILE A 76 -5.97 16.62 -17.28
N ARG A 77 -6.72 15.68 -17.86
CA ARG A 77 -7.49 15.89 -19.09
C ARG A 77 -8.98 15.77 -18.81
N ALA A 78 -9.78 16.42 -19.65
CA ALA A 78 -11.23 16.23 -19.62
C ALA A 78 -11.55 14.75 -19.92
N HIS A 79 -12.55 14.20 -19.23
CA HIS A 79 -13.04 12.85 -19.53
C HIS A 79 -13.60 12.78 -20.95
N ASP A 80 -14.38 13.80 -21.33
CA ASP A 80 -14.96 13.95 -22.65
C ASP A 80 -14.48 15.26 -23.28
N GLU A 81 -13.85 15.16 -24.44
CA GLU A 81 -13.41 16.29 -25.24
C GLU A 81 -14.05 16.20 -26.62
N THR A 82 -14.68 17.29 -27.08
CA THR A 82 -15.37 17.33 -28.38
C THR A 82 -14.91 18.55 -29.15
N SER A 83 -14.27 18.31 -30.29
CA SER A 83 -13.97 19.35 -31.27
C SER A 83 -15.22 19.64 -32.10
N LEU A 84 -15.72 20.88 -31.99
CA LEU A 84 -16.90 21.31 -32.75
C LEU A 84 -16.48 21.85 -34.10
N SER A 85 -17.07 21.31 -35.16
CA SER A 85 -16.86 21.75 -36.54
C SER A 85 -18.17 21.74 -37.31
N PHE A 86 -18.18 22.48 -38.41
CA PHE A 86 -19.34 22.55 -39.29
C PHE A 86 -19.34 21.36 -40.25
N ARG A 87 -20.49 20.70 -40.39
CA ARG A 87 -20.66 19.55 -41.30
C ARG A 87 -20.87 19.97 -42.76
N LEU A 88 -21.37 21.18 -42.97
CA LEU A 88 -21.66 21.75 -44.27
C LEU A 88 -20.74 22.93 -44.52
N GLU A 89 -20.38 23.12 -45.78
CA GLU A 89 -19.71 24.33 -46.24
C GLU A 89 -20.67 25.53 -46.21
N GLY A 90 -20.15 26.69 -45.84
CA GLY A 90 -20.94 27.91 -45.75
C GLY A 90 -20.19 29.03 -45.03
N ARG A 91 -20.71 30.25 -45.15
CA ARG A 91 -20.18 31.42 -44.44
C ARG A 91 -20.88 31.56 -43.09
N ILE A 92 -20.17 31.92 -42.03
CA ILE A 92 -20.80 32.22 -40.74
C ILE A 92 -21.64 33.50 -40.87
N LEU A 93 -22.93 33.42 -40.59
CA LEU A 93 -23.84 34.56 -40.48
C LEU A 93 -23.77 35.18 -39.09
N THR A 94 -23.94 34.34 -38.09
CA THR A 94 -23.96 34.75 -36.68
C THR A 94 -23.22 33.72 -35.85
N ARG A 95 -22.51 34.21 -34.83
CA ARG A 95 -21.86 33.41 -33.79
C ARG A 95 -22.44 33.85 -32.45
N SER A 96 -23.24 32.99 -31.85
CA SER A 96 -23.94 33.27 -30.60
C SER A 96 -23.11 32.91 -29.37
N ALA A 97 -22.19 31.95 -29.50
CA ALA A 97 -21.33 31.51 -28.41
C ALA A 97 -19.96 32.19 -28.47
N ASP A 98 -19.45 32.63 -27.31
CA ASP A 98 -18.10 33.18 -27.18
C ASP A 98 -17.12 32.22 -26.51
N VAL A 99 -15.83 32.54 -26.53
CA VAL A 99 -14.78 31.74 -25.89
C VAL A 99 -15.02 31.69 -24.37
N GLY A 100 -15.00 30.48 -23.80
CA GLY A 100 -15.28 30.25 -22.38
C GLY A 100 -16.77 30.17 -22.02
N SER A 101 -17.68 30.33 -23.00
CA SER A 101 -19.12 30.16 -22.78
C SER A 101 -19.46 28.71 -22.46
N ARG A 102 -20.41 28.50 -21.55
CA ARG A 102 -21.02 27.19 -21.29
C ARG A 102 -22.30 27.08 -22.12
N PHE A 103 -22.50 25.94 -22.76
CA PHE A 103 -23.67 25.67 -23.59
C PHE A 103 -24.26 24.31 -23.22
N ARG A 104 -25.52 24.10 -23.61
CA ARG A 104 -26.21 22.80 -23.46
C ARG A 104 -26.33 22.09 -24.80
N GLN A 105 -26.61 20.79 -24.75
CA GLN A 105 -26.90 20.02 -25.95
C GLN A 105 -28.11 20.62 -26.69
N GLY A 106 -27.98 20.76 -28.01
CA GLY A 106 -29.03 21.33 -28.87
C GLY A 106 -29.03 22.86 -28.94
N GLU A 107 -28.13 23.54 -28.22
CA GLU A 107 -27.99 25.00 -28.29
C GLU A 107 -27.27 25.44 -29.57
N THR A 108 -27.82 26.43 -30.26
CA THR A 108 -27.24 26.96 -31.50
C THR A 108 -26.05 27.87 -31.20
N LEU A 109 -24.84 27.39 -31.51
CA LEU A 109 -23.60 28.14 -31.28
C LEU A 109 -23.27 29.12 -32.41
N ALA A 110 -23.61 28.76 -33.64
CA ALA A 110 -23.41 29.59 -34.83
C ALA A 110 -24.39 29.18 -35.94
N VAL A 111 -24.75 30.13 -36.80
CA VAL A 111 -25.59 29.92 -37.97
C VAL A 111 -24.75 30.14 -39.23
N LEU A 112 -24.88 29.22 -40.18
CA LEU A 112 -24.22 29.29 -41.48
C LEU A 112 -25.17 29.73 -42.58
N ASP A 113 -24.65 30.54 -43.50
CA ASP A 113 -25.22 30.79 -44.82
C ASP A 113 -24.67 29.74 -45.79
N SER A 114 -25.53 28.84 -46.26
CA SER A 114 -25.19 27.80 -47.23
C SER A 114 -26.25 27.74 -48.33
N PRO A 115 -26.13 28.57 -49.38
CA PRO A 115 -27.09 28.58 -50.48
C PRO A 115 -27.10 27.24 -51.25
N SER A 116 -25.98 26.53 -51.31
CA SER A 116 -25.90 25.20 -51.92
C SER A 116 -26.78 24.18 -51.18
N ALA A 117 -26.70 24.14 -49.84
CA ALA A 117 -27.52 23.25 -49.02
C ALA A 117 -29.02 23.59 -49.14
N LEU A 118 -29.37 24.89 -49.16
CA LEU A 118 -30.75 25.33 -49.35
C LEU A 118 -31.31 24.94 -50.73
N ASN A 119 -30.50 25.09 -51.78
CA ASN A 119 -30.90 24.69 -53.13
C ASN A 119 -31.08 23.16 -53.24
N GLN A 120 -30.17 22.38 -52.64
CA GLN A 120 -30.30 20.92 -52.59
C GLN A 120 -31.58 20.49 -51.86
N LEU A 121 -31.90 21.13 -50.74
CA LEU A 121 -33.15 20.90 -50.01
C LEU A 121 -34.37 21.20 -50.88
N ALA A 122 -34.37 22.34 -51.58
CA ALA A 122 -35.46 22.74 -52.46
C ALA A 122 -35.64 21.74 -53.62
N SER A 123 -34.55 21.29 -54.25
CA SER A 123 -34.58 20.26 -55.29
C SER A 123 -35.12 18.92 -54.77
N ALA A 124 -34.66 18.46 -53.61
CA ALA A 124 -35.16 17.22 -53.00
C ALA A 124 -36.66 17.29 -52.66
N GLN A 125 -37.13 18.45 -52.19
CA GLN A 125 -38.55 18.66 -51.90
C GLN A 125 -39.38 18.68 -53.18
N ALA A 126 -38.87 19.27 -54.26
CA ALA A 126 -39.54 19.26 -55.57
C ALA A 126 -39.65 17.83 -56.12
N GLU A 127 -38.60 17.01 -55.99
CA GLU A 127 -38.59 15.62 -56.43
C GLU A 127 -39.56 14.74 -55.61
N LEU A 128 -39.65 15.00 -54.30
CA LEU A 128 -40.64 14.34 -53.45
C LEU A 128 -42.07 14.71 -53.86
N ASN A 129 -42.31 15.97 -54.23
CA ASN A 129 -43.62 16.42 -54.70
C ASN A 129 -43.97 15.86 -56.08
N SER A 130 -43.02 15.79 -57.02
CA SER A 130 -43.23 15.19 -58.35
C SER A 130 -43.58 13.70 -58.23
N SER A 131 -42.87 12.98 -57.36
CA SER A 131 -43.11 11.56 -57.09
C SER A 131 -44.50 11.32 -56.50
N ARG A 132 -44.92 12.14 -55.52
CA ARG A 132 -46.29 12.09 -54.96
C ARG A 132 -47.36 12.40 -55.99
N ALA A 133 -47.10 13.34 -56.91
CA ALA A 133 -48.03 13.65 -57.99
C ALA A 133 -48.15 12.47 -58.97
N ALA A 134 -47.02 11.84 -59.33
CA ALA A 134 -47.00 10.66 -60.19
C ALA A 134 -47.73 9.47 -59.56
N GLU A 135 -47.51 9.22 -58.26
CA GLU A 135 -48.25 8.22 -57.49
C GLU A 135 -49.76 8.48 -57.54
N LYS A 136 -50.18 9.72 -57.30
CA LYS A 136 -51.60 10.11 -57.34
C LYS A 136 -52.21 9.88 -58.72
N VAL A 137 -51.49 10.24 -59.79
CA VAL A 137 -51.94 10.00 -61.16
C VAL A 137 -52.06 8.50 -61.44
N ALA A 138 -51.08 7.70 -61.03
CA ALA A 138 -51.11 6.24 -61.17
C ALA A 138 -52.31 5.62 -60.42
N ALA A 139 -52.56 6.06 -59.19
CA ALA A 139 -53.71 5.61 -58.39
C ALA A 139 -55.06 5.96 -59.04
N LEU A 140 -55.19 7.18 -59.57
CA LEU A 140 -56.39 7.61 -60.29
C LEU A 140 -56.60 6.84 -61.60
N ASN A 141 -55.51 6.58 -62.34
CA ASN A 141 -55.57 5.78 -63.55
C ASN A 141 -55.99 4.34 -63.25
N LEU A 142 -55.41 3.72 -62.21
CA LEU A 142 -55.81 2.41 -61.74
C LEU A 142 -57.29 2.36 -61.34
N HIS A 143 -57.76 3.37 -60.60
CA HIS A 143 -59.16 3.48 -60.22
C HIS A 143 -60.08 3.57 -61.45
N ARG A 144 -59.73 4.43 -62.42
CA ARG A 144 -60.47 4.56 -63.69
C ARG A 144 -60.53 3.24 -64.45
N MET A 145 -59.40 2.54 -64.59
CA MET A 145 -59.34 1.26 -65.28
C MET A 145 -60.22 0.20 -64.61
N ARG A 146 -60.21 0.14 -63.27
CA ARG A 146 -61.08 -0.77 -62.51
C ARG A 146 -62.57 -0.52 -62.75
N LEU A 147 -62.98 0.75 -62.89
CA LEU A 147 -64.38 1.10 -63.18
C LEU A 147 -64.81 0.76 -64.61
N LEU A 148 -63.90 0.83 -65.58
CA LEU A 148 -64.18 0.55 -67.00
C LEU A 148 -64.02 -0.93 -67.38
N MET A 149 -63.36 -1.73 -66.54
CA MET A 149 -63.17 -3.17 -66.77
C MET A 149 -64.49 -3.95 -66.96
N PRO A 150 -65.57 -3.73 -66.16
CA PRO A 150 -66.82 -4.47 -66.29
C PRO A 150 -67.59 -4.16 -67.58
N SER A 151 -67.45 -2.96 -68.15
CA SER A 151 -68.17 -2.55 -69.36
C SER A 151 -67.52 -3.08 -70.65
N GLY A 152 -66.41 -3.81 -70.56
CA GLY A 152 -65.69 -4.36 -71.72
C GLY A 152 -64.99 -3.30 -72.59
N ALA A 153 -64.93 -2.04 -72.12
CA ALA A 153 -64.38 -0.92 -72.89
C ALA A 153 -62.84 -0.86 -72.93
N ILE A 154 -62.16 -1.67 -72.12
CA ILE A 154 -60.69 -1.73 -72.07
C ILE A 154 -60.21 -3.20 -72.13
N ALA A 155 -59.02 -3.42 -72.70
CA ALA A 155 -58.41 -4.74 -72.79
C ALA A 155 -58.11 -5.31 -71.38
N ARG A 156 -58.47 -6.58 -71.17
CA ARG A 156 -58.13 -7.36 -69.98
C ARG A 156 -56.75 -7.98 -70.21
N ALA A 157 -55.72 -7.47 -69.53
CA ALA A 157 -54.42 -8.13 -69.47
C ALA A 157 -54.42 -9.16 -68.33
#